data_AF-A0A1Y2U1A9-F1
#
_entry.id   AF-A0A1Y2U1A9-F1
#
_cell.length_a   1.000
_cell.length_b   1.000
_cell.length_c   1.000
_cell.angle_alpha   90.00
_cell.angle_beta   90.00
_cell.angle_gamma   90.00
#
_symmetry.space_group_name_H-M   'P 1'
#
loop_
_entity.id
_entity.type
_entity.pdbx_description
1 polymer ?
#
loop_
_entity_poly.entity_id
_entity_poly.type
_entity_poly.pdbx_seq_one_letter_code
_entity_poly.pdbx_strand_id
1 'polypeptide(L)'
;MYPTRILRAQPHGEKPNITGFDIRKFAHSAGQPRYDPWERAEAWRYTGQFSRWNRFKGAFPGLGIATVAFVAYLGYEKLFLQDEHHGDGHGEGHH
;
A
#
# COMPACT_ATOMS: atom_id res chain seq x y z
N MET A 1 -49.04 -9.45 29.41
CA MET A 1 -47.68 -8.85 29.45
C MET A 1 -47.47 -8.08 28.17
N TYR A 2 -47.30 -6.75 28.23
CA TYR A 2 -47.17 -5.91 27.04
C TYR A 2 -45.71 -5.87 26.55
N PRO A 3 -45.38 -6.42 25.37
CA PRO A 3 -44.00 -6.46 24.84
C PRO A 3 -43.45 -5.08 24.45
N THR A 4 -44.26 -4.02 24.57
CA THR A 4 -43.95 -2.66 24.11
C THR A 4 -43.12 -1.83 25.08
N ARG A 5 -42.87 -2.30 26.31
CA ARG A 5 -42.07 -1.57 27.31
C ARG A 5 -40.56 -1.79 27.19
N ILE A 6 -40.11 -2.89 26.60
CA ILE A 6 -38.66 -3.20 26.49
C ILE A 6 -37.96 -2.27 25.50
N LEU A 7 -38.68 -1.77 24.49
CA LEU A 7 -38.13 -0.88 23.45
C LEU A 7 -37.92 0.56 23.91
N ARG A 8 -38.48 0.99 25.05
CA ARG A 8 -38.43 2.38 25.52
C ARG A 8 -37.34 2.63 26.58
N ALA A 9 -36.60 1.61 27.00
CA ALA A 9 -35.60 1.71 28.06
C ALA A 9 -34.15 1.87 27.56
N GLN A 10 -33.93 2.21 26.29
CA GLN A 10 -32.59 2.35 25.72
C GLN A 10 -32.16 3.83 25.72
N PRO A 11 -31.19 4.24 26.55
CA PRO A 11 -30.63 5.58 26.49
C PRO A 11 -29.80 5.67 25.21
N HIS A 12 -30.24 6.49 24.26
CA HIS A 12 -29.56 6.80 23.00
C HIS A 12 -29.59 5.72 21.90
N GLY A 13 -30.62 5.79 21.06
CA GLY A 13 -30.53 5.71 19.59
C GLY A 13 -30.06 4.43 18.90
N GLU A 14 -29.55 3.42 19.60
CA GLU A 14 -29.04 2.20 19.00
C GLU A 14 -30.12 1.12 18.92
N LYS A 15 -30.28 0.54 17.73
CA LYS A 15 -31.23 -0.54 17.49
C LYS A 15 -30.79 -1.77 18.30
N PRO A 16 -31.68 -2.42 19.06
CA PRO A 16 -31.32 -3.59 19.86
C PRO A 16 -30.80 -4.71 18.94
N ASN A 17 -29.56 -5.13 19.16
CA ASN A 17 -28.95 -6.24 18.44
C ASN A 17 -29.47 -7.57 19.00
N ILE A 18 -30.27 -8.29 18.22
CA ILE A 18 -30.82 -9.60 18.64
C ILE A 18 -29.70 -10.61 18.93
N THR A 19 -28.54 -10.43 18.30
CA THR A 19 -27.36 -11.29 18.47
C THR A 19 -26.45 -10.90 19.63
N GLY A 20 -26.67 -9.75 20.28
CA GLY A 20 -25.78 -9.23 21.32
C GLY A 20 -24.39 -8.76 20.84
N PHE A 21 -24.10 -8.89 19.54
CA PHE A 21 -22.83 -8.45 18.94
C PHE A 21 -22.78 -6.95 18.68
N ASP A 22 -21.83 -6.26 19.31
CA ASP A 22 -21.64 -4.81 19.21
C ASP A 22 -20.32 -4.51 18.49
N ILE A 23 -20.42 -3.92 17.30
CA ILE A 23 -19.27 -3.60 16.44
C ILE A 23 -18.33 -2.59 17.10
N ARG A 24 -18.86 -1.63 17.86
CA ARG A 24 -18.02 -0.60 18.51
C ARG A 24 -17.23 -1.21 19.64
N LYS A 25 -17.84 -2.05 20.47
CA LYS A 25 -17.13 -2.80 21.51
C LYS A 25 -16.08 -3.74 20.93
N PHE A 26 -16.39 -4.41 19.81
CA PHE A 26 -15.40 -5.21 19.09
C PHE A 26 -14.22 -4.34 18.61
N ALA A 27 -14.48 -3.23 17.92
CA ALA A 27 -13.43 -2.34 17.43
C ALA A 27 -12.53 -1.80 18.55
N HIS A 28 -13.10 -1.44 19.71
CA HIS A 28 -12.35 -1.05 20.90
C HIS A 28 -11.46 -2.18 21.46
N SER A 29 -11.89 -3.43 21.31
CA SER A 29 -11.19 -4.61 21.85
C SER A 29 -10.23 -5.26 20.84
N ALA A 30 -10.36 -4.98 19.54
CA ALA A 30 -9.60 -5.60 18.47
C ALA A 30 -8.17 -5.05 18.30
N GLY A 31 -7.82 -4.00 19.04
CA GLY A 31 -6.47 -3.43 19.04
C GLY A 31 -5.44 -4.31 19.75
N GLN A 32 -4.16 -3.95 19.60
CA GLN A 32 -3.10 -4.56 20.39
C GLN A 32 -3.27 -4.17 21.86
N PRO A 33 -3.30 -5.15 22.79
CA PRO A 33 -3.37 -4.85 24.21
C PRO A 33 -2.13 -4.08 24.66
N ARG A 34 -2.26 -3.25 25.71
CA ARG A 34 -1.15 -2.46 26.25
C ARG A 34 0.04 -3.32 26.69
N TYR A 35 -0.20 -4.57 27.06
CA TYR A 35 0.81 -5.53 27.46
C TYR A 35 0.47 -6.90 26.88
N ASP A 36 1.21 -7.31 25.85
CA ASP A 36 1.10 -8.65 25.28
C ASP A 36 2.21 -9.54 25.86
N PRO A 37 1.88 -10.60 26.62
CA PRO A 37 2.89 -11.51 27.16
C PRO A 37 3.70 -12.23 26.08
N TRP A 38 3.22 -12.26 24.83
CA TRP A 38 3.86 -12.92 23.69
C TRP A 38 4.67 -11.97 22.81
N GLU A 39 4.70 -10.68 23.11
CA GLU A 39 5.37 -9.67 22.26
C GLU A 39 6.81 -10.07 21.93
N ARG A 40 7.57 -10.50 22.94
CA ARG A 40 8.96 -10.95 22.75
C ARG A 40 9.06 -12.23 21.93
N ALA A 41 8.11 -13.15 22.08
CA ALA A 41 8.07 -14.40 21.34
C ALA A 41 7.69 -14.18 19.86
N GLU A 42 6.92 -13.14 19.55
CA GLU A 42 6.51 -12.79 18.18
C GLU A 42 7.46 -11.79 17.50
N ALA A 43 8.34 -11.12 18.26
CA ALA A 43 9.24 -10.07 17.77
C ALA A 43 10.12 -10.51 16.58
N TRP A 44 10.57 -11.77 16.55
CA TRP A 44 11.44 -12.28 15.48
C TRP A 44 10.78 -12.22 14.09
N ARG A 45 9.44 -12.28 14.01
CA ARG A 45 8.69 -12.26 12.74
C ARG A 45 8.74 -10.90 12.04
N TYR A 46 9.00 -9.84 12.78
CA TYR A 46 8.88 -8.46 12.30
C TYR A 46 10.16 -7.65 12.48
N THR A 47 11.24 -8.27 12.98
CA THR A 47 12.54 -7.64 13.20
C THR A 47 13.62 -8.22 12.27
N GLY A 48 14.77 -7.53 12.17
CA GLY A 48 15.90 -7.98 11.35
C GLY A 48 15.55 -8.14 9.87
N GLN A 49 15.83 -9.33 9.31
CA GLN A 49 15.59 -9.67 7.89
C GLN A 49 14.12 -9.62 7.50
N PHE A 50 13.20 -9.82 8.45
CA PHE A 50 11.77 -9.79 8.21
C PHE A 50 11.12 -8.45 8.55
N SER A 51 11.92 -7.41 8.79
CA SER A 51 11.38 -6.06 8.99
C SER A 51 10.64 -5.57 7.74
N ARG A 52 9.71 -4.63 7.93
CA ARG A 52 8.94 -4.03 6.82
C ARG A 52 9.85 -3.52 5.71
N TRP A 53 10.94 -2.85 6.07
CA TRP A 53 11.90 -2.31 5.10
C TRP A 53 12.68 -3.39 4.36
N ASN A 54 13.14 -4.43 5.06
CA ASN A 54 13.91 -5.49 4.42
C ASN A 54 13.07 -6.28 3.40
N ARG A 55 11.75 -6.43 3.63
CA ARG A 55 10.84 -7.05 2.66
C ARG A 55 10.76 -6.27 1.34
N PHE A 56 10.83 -4.94 1.39
CA PHE A 56 10.72 -4.09 0.20
C PHE A 56 12.06 -3.73 -0.45
N LYS A 57 13.18 -3.88 0.26
CA LYS A 57 14.51 -3.59 -0.27
C LYS A 57 14.83 -4.34 -1.57
N GLY A 58 14.26 -5.53 -1.75
CA GLY A 58 14.41 -6.35 -2.95
C GLY A 58 13.27 -6.23 -3.97
N ALA A 59 12.36 -5.27 -3.84
CA ALA A 59 11.17 -5.19 -4.71
C ALA A 59 11.52 -4.85 -6.17
N PHE A 60 12.62 -4.12 -6.41
CA PHE A 60 13.05 -3.70 -7.75
C PHE A 60 14.54 -4.01 -7.96
N PRO A 61 14.90 -5.30 -8.09
CA PRO A 61 16.28 -5.67 -8.38
C PRO A 61 16.66 -5.12 -9.76
N GLY A 62 17.78 -4.41 -9.85
CA GLY A 62 18.31 -3.91 -11.12
C GLY A 62 17.75 -2.57 -11.61
N LEU A 63 16.79 -1.95 -10.92
CA LEU A 63 16.25 -0.64 -11.33
C LEU A 63 17.35 0.44 -11.40
N GLY A 64 18.32 0.41 -10.49
CA GLY A 64 19.47 1.32 -10.54
C GLY A 64 20.33 1.13 -11.80
N ILE A 65 20.63 -0.13 -12.16
CA ILE A 65 21.42 -0.45 -13.36
C ILE A 65 20.67 -0.05 -14.62
N ALA A 66 19.38 -0.38 -14.70
CA ALA A 66 18.53 0.00 -15.82
C ALA A 66 18.45 1.51 -16.00
N THR A 67 18.31 2.26 -14.90
CA THR A 67 18.26 3.74 -14.94
C THR A 67 19.57 4.33 -15.46
N VAL A 68 20.72 3.82 -14.99
CA VAL A 68 22.04 4.27 -15.46
C VAL A 68 22.23 3.95 -16.94
N ALA A 69 21.91 2.72 -17.37
CA ALA A 69 22.00 2.33 -18.78
C ALA A 69 21.09 3.17 -19.68
N PHE A 70 19.86 3.45 -19.22
CA PHE A 70 18.91 4.28 -19.94
C PHE A 70 19.41 5.72 -20.10
N VAL A 71 19.93 6.34 -19.03
CA VAL A 71 20.52 7.68 -19.10
C VAL A 71 21.76 7.71 -20.00
N ALA A 72 22.62 6.69 -19.93
CA ALA A 72 23.77 6.58 -20.81
C ALA A 72 23.36 6.48 -22.29
N TYR A 73 22.32 5.69 -22.60
CA TYR A 73 21.77 5.59 -23.94
C TYR A 73 21.18 6.91 -24.43
N LEU A 74 20.36 7.58 -23.62
CA LEU A 74 19.82 8.90 -23.98
C LEU A 74 20.93 9.93 -24.20
N GLY A 75 21.96 9.95 -23.35
CA GLY A 75 23.12 10.82 -23.53
C GLY A 75 23.88 10.51 -24.82
N TYR A 76 24.07 9.23 -25.14
CA TYR A 76 24.69 8.80 -26.39
C TYR A 76 23.85 9.21 -27.61
N GLU A 77 22.54 8.98 -27.57
CA GLU A 77 21.62 9.38 -28.63
C GLU A 77 21.68 10.89 -28.86
N LYS A 78 21.63 11.69 -27.78
CA LYS A 78 21.66 13.16 -27.84
C LYS A 78 22.99 13.75 -28.31
N LEU A 79 24.13 13.11 -28.02
CA LEU A 79 25.45 13.67 -28.34
C LEU A 79 26.05 13.12 -29.63
N PHE A 80 25.66 11.91 -30.05
CA PHE A 80 26.30 11.23 -31.18
C PHE A 80 25.34 10.85 -32.31
N LEU A 81 24.05 10.60 -32.02
CA LEU A 81 23.07 10.24 -33.07
C LEU A 81 22.25 11.44 -33.56
N GLN A 82 22.16 12.54 -32.79
CA GLN A 82 21.43 13.74 -33.23
C GLN A 82 22.18 14.61 -34.24
N ASP A 83 23.51 14.53 -34.32
CA ASP A 83 24.33 15.35 -35.24
C ASP A 83 24.42 14.78 -36.68
N GLU A 84 23.89 13.59 -36.97
CA GLU A 84 23.91 12.97 -38.31
C GLU A 84 22.60 13.14 -39.12
N HIS A 85 21.60 13.88 -38.60
CA HIS A 85 20.34 14.15 -39.32
C HIS A 85 20.13 15.64 -39.66
N HIS A 86 21.14 16.28 -40.25
CA HIS A 86 20.90 17.31 -41.25
C HIS A 86 20.56 16.63 -42.60
N GLY A 87 19.33 16.11 -42.69
CA GLY A 87 18.72 15.70 -43.95
C GLY A 87 17.49 16.56 -44.21
N ASP A 88 17.68 17.67 -44.93
CA ASP A 88 16.61 18.25 -45.74
C ASP A 88 16.07 17.16 -46.69
N GLY A 89 14.74 16.97 -46.75
CA GLY A 89 14.13 16.21 -47.86
C GLY A 89 12.87 15.41 -47.55
N HIS A 90 11.72 16.03 -47.80
CA HIS A 90 10.46 15.47 -48.30
C HIS A 90 9.76 14.30 -47.58
N GLY A 91 8.64 14.64 -46.93
CA GLY A 91 7.51 13.74 -46.64
C GLY A 91 6.19 14.36 -47.10
N GLU A 92 6.09 14.65 -48.39
CA GLU A 92 4.87 15.12 -49.06
C GLU A 92 4.45 14.02 -50.03
N GLY A 93 3.34 13.33 -49.77
CA GLY A 93 2.78 12.36 -50.72
C GLY A 93 1.95 11.20 -50.15
N HIS A 94 0.62 11.39 -50.19
CA HIS A 94 -0.42 10.45 -50.65
C HIS A 94 -0.59 9.05 -50.01
N HIS A 95 -1.70 8.90 -49.25
CA HIS A 95 -2.83 7.95 -49.38
C HIS A 95 -3.44 7.58 -48.02
#